data_AF-A0A447S632-F1
#
_entry.id   AF-A0A447S632-F1
#
_cell.length_a   1.000
_cell.length_b   1.000
_cell.length_c   1.000
_cell.angle_alpha   90.00
_cell.angle_beta   90.00
_cell.angle_gamma   90.00
#
_symmetry.space_group_name_H-M   'P 1'
#
loop_
_entity.id
_entity.type
_entity.pdbx_description
1 polymer ?
#
loop_
_entity_poly.entity_id
_entity_poly.type
_entity_poly.pdbx_seq_one_letter_code
_entity_poly.pdbx_strand_id
1 'polypeptide(L)'
;MVEQFVALHREIDPPLCDILCEVAENANFWQHLHPGHIQRLLEIIGPINTRYLDIHGLKDVCLLIAKIVDTYSSFTATHSIMVGEIARQLARWMQLPEPTCQQIQIAGYLHDIGKVYIPLSILEKEGELDDEELSQVREHSYMTGELLKRL
;
A
#
# COMPACT_ATOMS: atom_id res chain seq x y z
N MET A 1 13.03 -9.25 -25.28
CA MET A 1 12.40 -9.14 -23.94
C MET A 1 11.70 -10.44 -23.56
N VAL A 2 10.70 -10.92 -24.34
CA VAL A 2 10.02 -12.21 -24.09
C VAL A 2 10.95 -13.41 -24.22
N GLU A 3 11.75 -13.49 -25.29
CA GLU A 3 12.68 -14.60 -25.50
C GLU A 3 13.70 -14.77 -24.36
N GLN A 4 14.19 -13.65 -23.81
CA GLN A 4 15.08 -13.67 -22.64
C GLN A 4 14.36 -14.14 -21.37
N PHE A 5 13.11 -13.72 -21.16
CA PHE A 5 12.30 -14.17 -20.05
C PHE A 5 12.02 -15.68 -20.13
N VAL A 6 11.64 -16.17 -21.30
CA VAL A 6 11.38 -17.59 -21.55
C VAL A 6 12.66 -18.41 -21.36
N ALA A 7 13.80 -17.96 -21.89
CA ALA A 7 15.07 -18.65 -21.70
C ALA A 7 15.45 -18.82 -20.21
N LEU A 8 15.10 -17.87 -19.35
CA LEU A 8 15.41 -17.91 -17.92
C LEU A 8 14.41 -18.74 -17.09
N HIS A 9 13.14 -18.84 -17.52
CA HIS A 9 12.06 -19.39 -16.69
C HIS A 9 11.36 -20.62 -17.28
N ARG A 10 11.75 -21.09 -18.47
CA ARG A 10 11.10 -22.24 -19.13
C ARG A 10 11.11 -23.52 -18.29
N GLU A 11 12.12 -23.74 -17.46
CA GLU A 11 12.19 -24.93 -16.60
C GLU A 11 11.21 -24.87 -15.41
N ILE A 12 10.69 -23.69 -15.07
CA ILE A 12 9.76 -23.49 -13.94
C ILE A 12 8.33 -23.82 -14.37
N ASP A 13 7.89 -23.25 -15.49
CA ASP A 13 6.55 -23.47 -16.04
C ASP A 13 6.59 -23.35 -17.58
N PRO A 14 6.93 -24.46 -18.27
CA PRO A 14 6.96 -24.48 -19.73
C PRO A 14 5.61 -24.11 -20.38
N PRO A 15 4.46 -24.63 -19.92
CA PRO A 15 3.15 -24.25 -20.45
C PRO A 15 2.88 -22.74 -20.39
N LEU A 16 3.20 -22.09 -19.26
CA LEU A 16 3.02 -20.64 -19.13
C LEU A 16 3.94 -19.86 -20.08
N CYS A 17 5.17 -20.33 -20.29
CA CYS A 17 6.09 -19.72 -21.26
C CYS A 17 5.58 -19.86 -22.70
N ASP A 18 5.02 -21.01 -23.06
CA ASP A 18 4.45 -21.23 -24.40
C ASP A 18 3.22 -20.34 -24.62
N ILE A 19 2.34 -20.20 -23.61
CA ILE A 19 1.20 -19.25 -23.66
C ILE A 19 1.70 -17.80 -23.77
N LEU A 20 2.73 -17.42 -23.02
CA LEU A 20 3.30 -16.08 -23.08
C LEU A 20 3.84 -15.76 -24.49
N CYS A 21 4.54 -16.72 -25.12
CA CYS A 21 5.00 -16.59 -26.49
C CYS A 21 3.83 -16.36 -27.45
N GLU A 22 2.76 -17.17 -27.33
CA GLU A 22 1.57 -17.07 -28.17
C GLU A 22 0.88 -15.70 -28.04
N VAL A 23 0.62 -15.23 -26.81
CA VAL A 23 -0.06 -13.94 -26.61
C VAL A 23 0.83 -12.73 -26.94
N ALA A 24 2.15 -12.87 -26.82
CA ALA A 24 3.12 -11.83 -27.14
C ALA A 24 3.18 -11.49 -28.63
N GLU A 25 2.79 -12.40 -29.52
CA GLU A 25 2.68 -12.15 -30.96
C GLU A 25 1.58 -11.13 -31.29
N ASN A 26 0.59 -10.96 -30.40
CA ASN A 26 -0.48 -10.00 -30.59
C ASN A 26 -0.08 -8.60 -30.09
N ALA A 27 0.02 -7.61 -30.98
CA ALA A 27 0.35 -6.25 -30.59
C ALA A 27 -0.62 -5.64 -29.55
N ASN A 28 -1.88 -6.06 -29.55
CA ASN A 28 -2.88 -5.58 -28.59
C ASN A 28 -2.59 -6.10 -27.16
N PHE A 29 -1.94 -7.25 -27.00
CA PHE A 29 -1.54 -7.77 -25.68
C PHE A 29 -0.67 -6.75 -24.94
N TRP A 30 0.33 -6.18 -25.63
CA TRP A 30 1.21 -5.16 -25.06
C TRP A 30 0.50 -3.84 -24.77
N GLN A 31 -0.43 -3.43 -25.64
CA GLN A 31 -1.24 -2.23 -25.41
C GLN A 31 -2.15 -2.39 -24.18
N HIS A 32 -2.69 -3.58 -23.98
CA HIS A 32 -3.52 -3.93 -22.83
C HIS A 32 -2.71 -4.00 -21.52
N LEU A 33 -1.45 -4.42 -21.57
CA LEU A 33 -0.53 -4.41 -20.42
C LEU A 33 -0.05 -3.01 -20.00
N HIS A 34 -0.39 -1.96 -20.75
CA HIS A 34 -0.07 -0.60 -20.35
C HIS A 34 -0.70 -0.28 -18.97
N PRO A 35 0.01 0.39 -18.03
CA PRO A 35 -0.49 0.64 -16.67
C PRO A 35 -1.86 1.31 -16.61
N GLY A 36 -2.18 2.17 -17.58
CA GLY A 36 -3.50 2.82 -17.69
C GLY A 36 -4.65 1.88 -18.11
N HIS A 37 -4.35 0.71 -18.66
CA HIS A 37 -5.33 -0.28 -19.14
C HIS A 37 -5.41 -1.51 -18.24
N ILE A 38 -4.32 -1.88 -17.57
CA ILE A 38 -4.26 -3.09 -16.74
C ILE A 38 -5.26 -3.08 -15.59
N GLN A 39 -5.50 -1.91 -14.98
CA GLN A 39 -6.49 -1.77 -13.91
C GLN A 39 -7.91 -2.10 -14.40
N ARG A 40 -8.29 -1.60 -15.58
CA ARG A 40 -9.56 -1.92 -16.24
C ARG A 40 -9.66 -3.39 -16.63
N LEU A 41 -8.56 -4.00 -17.06
CA LEU A 41 -8.54 -5.42 -17.39
C LEU A 41 -8.72 -6.31 -16.16
N LEU A 42 -8.12 -5.94 -15.02
CA LEU A 42 -8.34 -6.62 -13.75
C LEU A 42 -9.80 -6.51 -13.30
N GLU A 43 -10.47 -5.39 -13.59
CA GLU A 43 -11.90 -5.24 -13.31
C GLU A 43 -12.78 -6.16 -14.18
N ILE A 44 -12.37 -6.41 -15.43
CA ILE A 44 -13.15 -7.21 -16.39
C ILE A 44 -12.89 -8.71 -16.21
N ILE A 45 -11.64 -9.10 -15.97
CA ILE A 45 -11.18 -10.51 -16.00
C ILE A 45 -11.16 -11.12 -14.61
N GLY A 46 -10.89 -10.31 -13.58
CA GLY A 46 -10.83 -10.82 -12.22
C GLY A 46 -12.22 -11.28 -11.77
N PRO A 47 -12.36 -12.42 -11.06
CA PRO A 47 -13.52 -12.62 -10.22
C PRO A 47 -13.41 -11.58 -9.11
N ILE A 48 -13.89 -10.36 -9.36
CA ILE A 48 -14.09 -9.39 -8.30
C ILE A 48 -15.28 -9.92 -7.50
N ASN A 49 -15.00 -10.87 -6.62
CA ASN A 49 -15.88 -11.15 -5.50
C ASN A 49 -15.77 -9.92 -4.60
N THR A 50 -16.49 -8.87 -4.95
CA THR A 50 -16.59 -7.65 -4.15
C THR A 50 -17.21 -8.06 -2.83
N ARG A 51 -16.35 -8.31 -1.84
CA ARG A 51 -16.78 -8.53 -0.47
C ARG A 51 -16.78 -7.18 0.22
N TYR A 52 -17.95 -6.77 0.67
CA TYR A 52 -18.07 -5.65 1.57
C TYR A 52 -17.44 -6.05 2.91
N LEU A 53 -16.47 -5.26 3.35
CA LEU A 53 -15.90 -5.38 4.68
C LEU A 53 -16.72 -4.48 5.61
N ASP A 54 -17.09 -5.02 6.77
CA ASP A 54 -17.55 -4.18 7.86
C ASP A 54 -16.36 -3.42 8.47
N ILE A 55 -16.64 -2.60 9.48
CA ILE A 55 -15.62 -1.80 10.16
C ILE A 55 -14.53 -2.66 10.83
N HIS A 56 -14.86 -3.90 11.23
CA HIS A 56 -13.92 -4.82 11.84
C HIS A 56 -12.95 -5.39 10.80
N GLY A 57 -13.47 -5.84 9.66
CA GLY A 57 -12.65 -6.27 8.54
C GLY A 57 -11.78 -5.15 7.99
N LEU A 58 -12.32 -3.94 7.86
CA LEU A 58 -11.53 -2.76 7.46
C LEU A 58 -10.39 -2.51 8.45
N LYS A 59 -10.68 -2.52 9.75
CA LYS A 59 -9.67 -2.34 10.80
C LYS A 59 -8.55 -3.37 10.70
N ASP A 60 -8.87 -4.64 10.47
CA ASP A 60 -7.86 -5.70 10.37
C ASP A 60 -6.95 -5.51 9.15
N VAL A 61 -7.50 -5.07 8.02
CA VAL A 61 -6.73 -4.69 6.82
C VAL A 61 -5.85 -3.48 7.12
N CYS A 62 -6.38 -2.43 7.75
CA CYS A 62 -5.61 -1.24 8.12
C CYS A 62 -4.48 -1.56 9.12
N LEU A 63 -4.72 -2.49 10.05
CA LEU A 63 -3.70 -2.97 10.99
C LEU A 63 -2.57 -3.71 10.26
N LEU A 64 -2.89 -4.53 9.24
CA LEU A 64 -1.88 -5.16 8.39
C LEU A 64 -1.05 -4.11 7.64
N ILE A 65 -1.71 -3.12 7.04
CA ILE A 65 -1.03 -2.01 6.33
C ILE A 65 -0.11 -1.25 7.28
N ALA A 66 -0.59 -0.89 8.48
CA ALA A 66 0.21 -0.21 9.50
C ALA A 66 1.50 -0.97 9.82
N LYS A 67 1.41 -2.30 10.00
CA LYS A 67 2.60 -3.15 10.23
C LYS A 67 3.60 -3.11 9.08
N ILE A 68 3.10 -3.12 7.83
CA ILE A 68 3.95 -3.07 6.64
C ILE A 68 4.67 -1.71 6.57
N VAL A 69 3.95 -0.60 6.75
CA VAL A 69 4.51 0.76 6.73
C VAL A 69 5.52 0.96 7.86
N ASP A 70 5.18 0.52 9.07
CA ASP A 70 6.09 0.59 10.23
C ASP A 70 7.32 -0.30 10.06
N THR A 71 7.29 -1.34 9.21
CA THR A 71 8.49 -2.12 8.86
C THR A 71 9.36 -1.38 7.84
N TYR A 72 8.76 -0.53 7.01
CA TYR A 72 9.44 0.23 5.97
C TYR A 72 10.20 1.45 6.51
N SER A 73 9.84 1.94 7.71
CA SER A 73 10.57 3.00 8.41
C SER A 73 11.09 2.44 9.73
N SER A 74 12.39 2.55 10.01
CA SER A 74 13.06 2.02 11.21
C SER A 74 12.57 2.58 12.56
N PHE A 75 11.48 3.35 12.59
CA PHE A 75 10.84 3.90 13.78
C PHE A 75 9.83 2.93 14.40
N THR A 76 10.32 1.81 14.97
CA THR A 76 9.56 0.78 15.72
C THR A 76 8.39 0.11 14.97
N ALA A 77 8.40 -1.22 14.89
CA ALA A 77 7.36 -2.04 14.23
C ALA A 77 5.93 -1.94 14.84
N THR A 78 5.72 -1.03 15.79
CA THR A 78 4.46 -0.86 16.52
C THR A 78 4.00 0.60 16.62
N HIS A 79 4.70 1.56 15.99
CA HIS A 79 4.42 2.98 16.13
C HIS A 79 2.96 3.33 15.78
N SER A 80 2.54 3.05 14.56
CA SER A 80 1.21 3.39 14.06
C SER A 80 0.12 2.63 14.83
N ILE A 81 0.41 1.41 15.27
CA ILE A 81 -0.49 0.61 16.11
C ILE A 81 -0.72 1.30 17.47
N MET A 82 0.35 1.76 18.12
CA MET A 82 0.28 2.45 19.41
C MET A 82 -0.45 3.78 19.29
N VAL A 83 -0.17 4.55 18.23
CA VAL A 83 -0.88 5.80 17.94
C VAL A 83 -2.38 5.56 17.80
N GLY A 84 -2.79 4.55 17.03
CA GLY A 84 -4.20 4.19 16.87
C GLY A 84 -4.87 3.78 18.19
N GLU A 85 -4.20 2.99 19.01
CA GLU A 85 -4.74 2.54 20.30
C GLU A 85 -4.88 3.70 21.30
N ILE A 86 -3.86 4.56 21.41
CA ILE A 86 -3.90 5.74 22.27
C ILE A 86 -5.01 6.69 21.80
N ALA A 87 -5.11 6.95 20.50
CA ALA A 87 -6.14 7.83 19.94
C ALA A 87 -7.56 7.32 20.23
N ARG A 88 -7.79 6.01 20.11
CA ARG A 88 -9.05 5.36 20.49
C ARG A 88 -9.36 5.57 21.97
N GLN A 89 -8.37 5.36 22.85
CA GLN A 89 -8.57 5.48 24.30
C GLN A 89 -8.87 6.93 24.71
N LEU A 90 -8.20 7.91 24.08
CA LEU A 90 -8.52 9.32 24.23
C LEU A 90 -9.94 9.65 23.77
N ALA A 91 -10.35 9.16 22.60
CA ALA A 91 -11.71 9.33 22.08
C ALA A 91 -12.78 8.78 23.04
N ARG A 92 -12.53 7.62 23.65
CA ARG A 92 -13.41 7.03 24.67
C ARG A 92 -13.45 7.86 25.94
N TRP A 93 -12.31 8.39 26.37
CA TRP A 93 -12.23 9.32 27.51
C TRP A 93 -13.04 10.61 27.29
N MET A 94 -13.08 11.07 26.04
CA MET A 94 -13.91 12.19 25.61
C MET A 94 -15.40 11.83 25.44
N GLN A 95 -15.78 10.59 25.76
CA GLN A 95 -17.16 10.08 25.67
C GLN A 95 -17.72 10.11 24.23
N LEU A 96 -16.86 9.96 23.23
CA LEU A 96 -17.29 9.83 21.85
C LEU A 96 -17.99 8.47 21.61
N PRO A 97 -18.92 8.38 20.64
CA PRO A 97 -19.55 7.12 20.28
C PRO A 97 -18.52 6.06 19.86
N GLU A 98 -18.78 4.79 20.19
CA GLU A 98 -17.88 3.67 19.82
C GLU A 98 -17.56 3.61 18.32
N PRO A 99 -18.50 3.83 17.38
CA PRO A 99 -18.17 3.89 15.95
C PRO A 99 -17.13 4.97 15.62
N THR A 100 -17.22 6.14 16.27
CA THR A 100 -16.24 7.23 16.11
C THR A 100 -14.89 6.83 16.72
N CYS A 101 -14.87 6.14 17.86
CA CYS A 101 -13.63 5.66 18.47
C CYS A 101 -12.92 4.65 17.54
N GLN A 102 -13.67 3.77 16.87
CA GLN A 102 -13.13 2.83 15.88
C GLN A 102 -12.58 3.55 14.64
N GLN A 103 -13.27 4.56 14.14
CA GLN A 103 -12.79 5.39 13.02
C GLN A 103 -11.49 6.11 13.38
N ILE A 104 -11.39 6.68 14.57
CA ILE A 104 -10.17 7.34 15.07
C ILE A 104 -9.02 6.33 15.20
N GLN A 105 -9.31 5.11 15.67
CA GLN A 105 -8.31 4.03 15.73
C GLN A 105 -7.74 3.71 14.36
N ILE A 106 -8.61 3.52 13.36
CA ILE A 106 -8.23 3.24 11.97
C ILE A 106 -7.44 4.42 11.37
N ALA A 107 -7.86 5.66 11.64
CA ALA A 107 -7.11 6.84 11.21
C ALA A 107 -5.69 6.86 11.79
N GLY A 108 -5.52 6.49 13.06
CA GLY A 108 -4.20 6.36 13.68
C GLY A 108 -3.33 5.27 13.04
N TYR A 109 -3.91 4.14 12.61
CA TYR A 109 -3.17 3.11 11.88
C TYR A 109 -2.64 3.59 10.53
N LEU A 110 -3.34 4.51 9.87
CA LEU A 110 -3.01 4.97 8.52
C LEU A 110 -2.32 6.34 8.48
N HIS A 111 -2.11 7.00 9.62
CA HIS A 111 -1.66 8.40 9.65
C HIS A 111 -0.33 8.64 8.92
N ASP A 112 0.55 7.63 8.93
CA ASP A 112 1.89 7.68 8.35
C ASP A 112 2.05 6.84 7.08
N ILE A 113 0.96 6.36 6.46
CA ILE A 113 1.03 5.58 5.22
C ILE A 113 1.75 6.33 4.09
N GLY A 114 1.75 7.66 4.10
CA GLY A 114 2.48 8.49 3.14
C GLY A 114 4.00 8.37 3.22
N LYS A 115 4.57 7.75 4.27
CA LYS A 115 6.03 7.48 4.34
C LYS A 115 6.53 6.59 3.21
N VAL A 116 5.65 5.82 2.57
CA VAL A 116 5.99 5.00 1.39
C VAL A 116 6.51 5.82 0.20
N TYR A 117 6.31 7.14 0.20
CA TYR A 117 6.83 8.05 -0.83
C TYR A 117 8.18 8.66 -0.48
N ILE A 118 8.70 8.46 0.74
CA ILE A 118 10.00 8.98 1.15
C ILE A 118 11.09 7.96 0.80
N PRO A 119 12.19 8.37 0.15
CA PRO A 119 13.34 7.49 -0.08
C PRO A 119 13.89 6.91 1.23
N LEU A 120 14.18 5.60 1.24
CA LEU A 120 14.79 4.91 2.40
C LEU A 120 16.10 5.57 2.86
N SER A 121 16.91 6.07 1.93
CA SER A 121 18.17 6.77 2.23
C SER A 121 17.98 8.02 3.09
N ILE A 122 16.80 8.63 3.05
CA ILE A 122 16.43 9.79 3.87
C ILE A 122 15.76 9.31 5.16
N LEU A 123 14.83 8.35 5.05
CA LEU A 123 14.05 7.86 6.18
C LEU A 123 14.88 7.11 7.23
N GLU A 124 15.95 6.43 6.81
CA GLU A 124 16.86 5.64 7.67
C GLU A 124 18.22 6.33 7.87
N LYS A 125 18.34 7.62 7.54
CA LYS A 125 19.59 8.37 7.72
C LYS A 125 19.96 8.41 9.20
N GLU A 126 21.14 7.90 9.56
CA GLU A 126 21.64 7.90 10.95
C GLU A 126 22.13 9.28 11.42
N GLY A 127 22.38 10.21 10.49
CA GLY A 127 22.83 11.58 10.75
C GLY A 127 21.70 12.61 10.70
N GLU A 128 22.06 13.88 10.93
CA GLU A 128 21.10 14.97 10.79
C GLU A 128 20.56 15.07 9.35
N LEU A 129 19.26 15.31 9.25
CA LEU A 129 18.61 15.65 7.99
C LEU A 129 18.91 17.11 7.66
N ASP A 130 19.25 17.40 6.41
CA ASP A 130 19.28 18.77 5.92
C ASP A 130 17.87 19.33 5.70
N ASP A 131 17.76 20.61 5.36
CA ASP A 131 16.48 21.29 5.21
C ASP A 131 15.63 20.70 4.07
N GLU A 132 16.25 20.21 3.00
CA GLU A 132 15.55 19.59 1.86
C GLU A 132 15.01 18.21 2.24
N GLU A 133 15.85 17.38 2.86
CA GLU A 133 15.49 16.07 3.40
C GLU A 133 14.37 16.18 4.44
N LEU A 134 14.46 17.15 5.34
CA LEU A 134 13.42 17.39 6.35
C LEU A 134 12.11 17.85 5.71
N SER A 135 12.18 18.66 4.66
CA SER A 135 11.00 19.06 3.87
C SER A 135 10.32 17.84 3.23
N GLN A 136 11.10 16.93 2.65
CA GLN A 136 10.58 15.69 2.07
C GLN A 136 9.96 14.79 3.14
N VAL A 137 10.60 14.67 4.31
CA VAL A 137 10.02 13.91 5.43
C VAL A 137 8.69 14.51 5.85
N ARG A 138 8.55 15.84 5.94
CA ARG A 138 7.29 16.49 6.30
C ARG A 138 6.17 16.29 5.27
N GLU A 139 6.52 16.00 4.03
CA GLU A 139 5.55 15.77 2.95
C GLU A 139 4.73 14.49 3.16
N HIS A 140 5.18 13.53 3.98
CA HIS A 140 4.45 12.28 4.21
C HIS A 140 2.99 12.52 4.66
N SER A 141 2.73 13.52 5.50
CA SER A 141 1.38 13.78 6.01
C SER A 141 0.44 14.24 4.88
N TYR A 142 0.96 15.07 3.96
CA TYR A 142 0.23 15.47 2.76
C TYR A 142 -0.04 14.26 1.86
N MET A 143 0.98 13.42 1.64
CA MET A 143 0.86 12.21 0.82
C MET A 143 -0.08 11.17 1.43
N THR A 144 -0.14 11.03 2.76
CA THR A 144 -1.17 10.25 3.47
C THR A 144 -2.55 10.74 3.06
N GLY A 145 -2.79 12.06 3.12
CA GLY A 145 -4.06 12.66 2.74
C GLY A 145 -4.43 12.39 1.28
N GLU A 146 -3.48 12.51 0.36
CA GLU A 146 -3.71 12.24 -1.07
C GLU A 146 -3.98 10.77 -1.37
N LEU A 147 -3.32 9.84 -0.66
CA LEU A 147 -3.59 8.40 -0.78
C LEU A 147 -5.01 8.06 -0.34
N LEU A 148 -5.42 8.54 0.83
CA LEU A 148 -6.71 8.19 1.42
C LEU A 148 -7.90 8.79 0.68
N LYS A 149 -7.71 9.88 -0.08
CA LYS A 149 -8.76 10.46 -0.96
C LYS A 149 -9.10 9.59 -2.17
N ARG A 150 -8.24 8.65 -2.54
CA ARG A 150 -8.39 7.80 -3.73
C ARG A 150 -9.06 6.45 -3.44
N LEU A 151 -9.35 6.18 -2.16
CA LEU A 151 -10.08 5.01 -1.67
C LEU A 151 -11.57 5.35 -1.51
#